data_AF-A0A531N1I7-F1
#
_entry.id   AF-A0A531N1I7-F1
#
_cell.length_a   1.000
_cell.length_b   1.000
_cell.length_c   1.000
_cell.angle_alpha   90.00
_cell.angle_beta   90.00
_cell.angle_gamma   90.00
#
_symmetry.space_group_name_H-M   'P 1'
#
loop_
_entity.id
_entity.type
_entity.pdbx_description
1 polymer ?
#
loop_
_entity_poly.entity_id
_entity_poly.type
_entity_poly.pdbx_seq_one_letter_code
_entity_poly.pdbx_strand_id
1 'polypeptide(L)' 'MKIIAVETIRIEERPNLLWVEVHTDEGITGLGETFFLSRTVEE' A
#
# COMPACT_ATOMS: atom_id res chain seq x y z
N MET A 1 9.37 -17.45 -2.16
CA MET A 1 8.72 -16.17 -1.83
C MET A 1 9.66 -15.03 -2.17
N LYS A 2 9.29 -14.24 -3.17
CA LYS A 2 9.91 -12.97 -3.56
C LYS A 2 8.83 -11.92 -3.72
N ILE A 3 9.13 -10.69 -3.31
CA ILE A 3 8.28 -9.53 -3.60
C ILE A 3 8.47 -9.17 -5.08
N ILE A 4 7.36 -9.00 -5.80
CA ILE A 4 7.36 -8.69 -7.24
C ILE A 4 6.76 -7.33 -7.56
N ALA A 5 5.94 -6.78 -6.67
CA ALA A 5 5.40 -5.43 -6.79
C ALA A 5 4.98 -4.87 -5.43
N VAL A 6 4.91 -3.54 -5.35
CA VAL A 6 4.34 -2.78 -4.24
C VAL A 6 3.34 -1.79 -4.85
N GLU A 7 2.12 -1.77 -4.33
CA GLU A 7 1.04 -0.91 -4.80
C GLU A 7 0.50 -0.07 -3.64
N THR A 8 0.22 1.20 -3.90
CA THR A 8 -0.31 2.15 -2.94
C THR A 8 -1.75 2.53 -3.31
N ILE A 9 -2.63 2.52 -2.31
CA ILE A 9 -4.06 2.84 -2.49
C ILE A 9 -4.41 4.01 -1.57
N ARG A 10 -4.93 5.08 -2.17
CA ARG A 10 -5.55 6.22 -1.47
C ARG A 10 -6.96 6.44 -1.96
N ILE A 11 -7.83 6.87 -1.04
CA ILE A 11 -9.19 7.29 -1.34
C ILE A 11 -9.42 8.72 -0.86
N GLU A 12 -10.23 9.49 -1.59
CA GLU A 12 -10.44 10.91 -1.31
C GLU A 12 -11.23 11.13 -0.01
N GLU A 13 -12.10 10.20 0.36
CA GLU A 13 -12.94 10.27 1.56
C GLU A 13 -12.13 10.10 2.86
N ARG A 14 -10.92 9.52 2.78
CA ARG A 14 -10.02 9.31 3.92
C ARG A 14 -8.60 9.72 3.55
N PRO A 15 -8.35 11.03 3.38
CA PRO A 15 -7.11 11.53 2.79
C PRO A 15 -5.87 11.26 3.64
N ASN A 16 -6.03 10.95 4.93
CA ASN A 16 -4.91 10.60 5.82
C ASN A 16 -4.53 9.11 5.79
N LEU A 17 -5.36 8.24 5.21
CA LEU A 17 -5.05 6.81 5.11
C LEU A 17 -4.24 6.53 3.84
N LEU A 18 -3.36 5.55 3.98
CA LEU A 18 -2.66 4.91 2.88
C LEU A 18 -2.65 3.42 3.15
N TRP A 19 -3.14 2.64 2.19
CA TRP A 19 -2.95 1.20 2.17
C TRP A 19 -1.81 0.85 1.23
N VAL A 20 -1.11 -0.24 1.57
CA VAL A 20 -0.04 -0.80 0.74
C VAL A 20 -0.34 -2.27 0.51
N GLU A 21 -0.33 -2.68 -0.75
CA GLU A 21 -0.37 -4.08 -1.15
C GLU A 21 1.02 -4.53 -1.61
N VAL A 22 1.50 -5.63 -1.01
CA VAL A 22 2.78 -6.26 -1.39
C VAL A 22 2.48 -7.55 -2.11
N HIS A 23 2.77 -7.58 -3.41
CA HIS A 23 2.51 -8.73 -4.28
C HIS A 23 3.73 -9.66 -4.31
N THR A 24 3.49 -10.97 -4.24
CA THR A 24 4.56 -11.99 -4.28
C THR A 24 4.49 -12.89 -5.53
N ASP A 25 5.62 -13.51 -5.87
CA ASP A 25 5.73 -14.49 -6.96
C ASP A 25 4.91 -15.78 -6.73
N GLU A 26 4.39 -15.97 -5.52
CA GLU A 26 3.53 -17.09 -5.14
C GLU A 26 2.03 -16.76 -5.23
N GLY A 27 1.67 -15.54 -5.67
CA GLY A 27 0.27 -15.11 -5.80
C GLY A 27 -0.40 -14.68 -4.48
N ILE A 28 0.39 -14.49 -3.42
CA ILE A 28 -0.08 -13.96 -2.14
C ILE A 28 0.12 -12.45 -2.12
N THR A 29 -0.89 -11.72 -1.66
CA THR A 29 -0.84 -10.26 -1.43
C THR A 29 -0.93 -9.97 0.06
N GLY A 30 0.08 -9.27 0.59
CA GLY A 30 0.08 -8.75 1.95
C GLY A 30 -0.50 -7.34 2.01
N LEU A 31 -1.34 -7.06 3.02
CA LEU A 31 -1.94 -5.76 3.25
C LEU A 31 -1.27 -5.04 4.43
N GLY A 32 -0.83 -3.81 4.19
CA GLY A 32 -0.37 -2.86 5.21
C GLY A 32 -1.21 -1.58 5.22
N GLU A 33 -1.14 -0.84 6.33
CA GLU A 33 -1.83 0.44 6.51
C GLU A 33 -0.95 1.39 7.34
N THR A 34 -1.04 2.69 7.04
CA THR A 34 -0.53 3.76 7.91
C THR A 34 -1.48 4.96 7.90
N PHE A 35 -1.22 5.92 8.78
CA PHE A 35 -2.06 7.11 8.97
C PHE A 35 -1.21 8.39 9.10
N PHE A 36 -1.73 9.47 8.52
CA PHE A 36 -1.12 10.78 8.29
C PHE A 36 -0.13 10.82 7.11
N LEU A 37 -0.09 11.99 6.46
CA LEU A 37 0.86 12.33 5.40
C LEU A 37 0.87 11.33 4.22
N SER A 38 -0.29 10.71 3.92
CA SER A 38 -0.44 9.64 2.92
C SER A 38 0.30 9.92 1.59
N ARG A 39 0.13 11.13 1.03
CA ARG A 39 0.77 11.54 -0.22
C ARG A 39 2.30 11.61 -0.11
N THR A 40 2.85 12.04 1.03
CA THR A 40 4.30 12.07 1.27
C THR A 40 4.87 10.68 1.50
N VAL A 41 4.07 9.73 2.00
CA VAL A 41 4.53 8.36 2.28
C VAL A 41 4.64 7.52 1.00
N GLU A 42 3.81 7.80 -0.02
CA GLU A 42 3.79 7.04 -1.28
C GLU A 42 4.64 7.63 -2.43
N GLU A 43 5.16 8.85 -2.29
CA GLU A 43 6.04 9.51 -3.27
C GLU A 43 7.52 9.19 -3.02
#